data_AF-A0A9E8MWY7-F1
#
_entry.id   AF-A0A9E8MWY7-F1
#
_cell.length_a   1.000
_cell.length_b   1.000
_cell.length_c   1.000
_cell.angle_alpha   90.00
_cell.angle_beta   90.00
_cell.angle_gamma   90.00
#
_symmetry.space_group_name_H-M   'P 1'
#
loop_
_entity.id
_entity.type
_entity.pdbx_description
1 polymer ?
#
loop_
_entity_poly.entity_id
_entity_poly.type
_entity_poly.pdbx_seq_one_letter_code
_entity_poly.pdbx_strand_id
1 'polypeptide(L)'
;MKLKKHIRDTFNILLQVLDEGHLTDNKGRVADFKNTIIIMTSNMGSRIIQERFDAIKDVETAMESAKVDVLGLLKQTVRPEFLNRIDDTILFTPLTKENIKEIVGLQLKGITKMIEQQGITFDATP
;
A
#
# COMPACT_ATOMS: atom_id res chain seq x y z
N MET A 1 -22.03 -1.72 20.83
CA MET A 1 -20.93 -2.69 21.05
C MET A 1 -19.64 -2.12 20.46
N LYS A 2 -18.52 -2.19 21.19
CA LYS A 2 -17.30 -1.36 21.05
C LYS A 2 -16.50 -1.57 19.74
N LEU A 3 -16.84 -0.89 18.64
CA LEU A 3 -15.96 -0.85 17.44
C LEU A 3 -14.67 -0.04 17.66
N LYS A 4 -14.68 0.95 18.57
CA LYS A 4 -13.50 1.82 18.83
C LYS A 4 -12.36 1.14 19.60
N LYS A 5 -12.60 0.02 20.29
CA LYS A 5 -11.57 -0.60 21.15
C LYS A 5 -10.60 -1.46 20.34
N HIS A 6 -11.12 -2.31 19.46
CA HIS A 6 -10.30 -3.22 18.64
C HIS A 6 -9.30 -2.48 17.75
N ILE A 7 -9.70 -1.36 17.13
CA ILE A 7 -8.79 -0.55 16.30
C ILE A 7 -7.63 0.02 17.14
N ARG A 8 -7.90 0.51 18.37
CA ARG A 8 -6.87 1.10 19.24
C ARG A 8 -5.90 0.05 19.78
N ASP A 9 -6.42 -1.13 20.14
CA ASP A 9 -5.60 -2.23 20.64
C ASP A 9 -4.66 -2.76 19.54
N THR A 10 -5.12 -2.81 18.28
CA THR A 10 -4.27 -3.17 17.12
C THR A 10 -3.17 -2.14 16.86
N PHE A 11 -3.45 -0.84 17.02
CA PHE A 11 -2.42 0.19 16.86
C PHE A 11 -1.29 0.04 17.89
N ASN A 12 -1.59 -0.17 19.17
CA ASN A 12 -0.53 -0.32 20.16
C ASN A 12 0.37 -1.54 19.89
N ILE A 13 -0.22 -2.63 19.41
CA ILE A 13 0.52 -3.83 19.00
C ILE A 13 1.46 -3.53 17.82
N LEU A 14 1.00 -2.78 16.82
CA LEU A 14 1.84 -2.39 15.69
C LEU A 14 2.98 -1.45 16.12
N LEU A 15 2.74 -0.52 17.05
CA LEU A 15 3.82 0.29 17.62
C LEU A 15 4.86 -0.56 18.31
N GLN A 16 4.46 -1.58 19.07
CA GLN A 16 5.41 -2.50 19.69
C GLN A 16 6.31 -3.18 18.65
N VAL A 17 5.72 -3.63 17.54
CA VAL A 17 6.49 -4.25 16.44
C VAL A 17 7.46 -3.25 15.81
N LEU A 18 7.02 -2.01 15.56
CA LEU A 18 7.85 -0.97 14.95
C LEU A 18 8.96 -0.47 15.89
N ASP A 19 8.72 -0.43 17.20
CA ASP A 19 9.65 0.10 18.20
C ASP A 19 10.63 -0.97 18.70
N GLU A 20 10.12 -2.15 19.04
CA GLU A 20 10.88 -3.19 19.74
C GLU A 20 11.34 -4.32 18.81
N GLY A 21 10.85 -4.34 17.57
CA GLY A 21 11.17 -5.39 16.60
C GLY A 21 10.72 -6.78 17.03
N HIS A 22 9.76 -6.91 17.94
CA HIS A 22 9.18 -8.19 18.32
C HIS A 22 7.71 -8.04 18.75
N LEU A 23 6.96 -9.13 18.66
CA LEU A 23 5.57 -9.20 19.13
C LEU A 23 5.41 -10.38 20.07
N THR A 24 4.87 -10.14 21.26
CA THR A 24 4.49 -11.22 22.18
C THR A 24 2.97 -11.42 22.15
N ASP A 25 2.53 -12.64 21.84
CA ASP A 25 1.11 -12.98 21.88
C ASP A 25 0.60 -13.19 23.31
N ASN A 26 -0.72 -13.34 23.46
CA ASN A 26 -1.36 -13.58 24.76
C ASN A 26 -1.07 -14.95 25.39
N LYS A 27 -0.32 -15.83 24.71
CA LYS A 27 0.16 -17.12 25.21
C LYS A 27 1.66 -17.08 25.53
N GLY A 28 2.30 -15.92 25.46
CA GLY A 28 3.72 -15.72 25.75
C GLY A 28 4.66 -16.12 24.61
N ARG A 29 4.14 -16.37 23.40
CA ARG A 29 4.98 -16.67 22.22
C ARG A 29 5.50 -15.36 21.64
N VAL A 30 6.80 -15.31 21.38
CA VAL A 30 7.49 -14.15 20.81
C VAL A 30 7.78 -14.38 19.33
N ALA A 31 7.39 -13.44 18.49
CA ALA A 31 7.79 -13.36 17.08
C ALA A 31 8.81 -12.22 16.92
N ASP A 32 9.93 -12.47 16.22
CA ASP A 32 11.00 -11.50 15.96
C ASP A 32 10.81 -10.85 14.57
N PHE A 33 10.90 -9.52 14.52
CA PHE A 33 10.77 -8.66 13.35
C PHE A 33 12.05 -7.85 13.07
N LYS A 34 13.15 -8.02 13.81
CA LYS A 34 14.39 -7.23 13.63
C LYS A 34 14.99 -7.32 12.23
N ASN A 35 14.80 -8.45 11.55
CA ASN A 35 15.25 -8.68 10.17
C ASN A 35 14.06 -8.77 9.19
N THR A 36 13.01 -7.98 9.42
CA THR A 36 11.81 -7.96 8.57
C THR A 36 11.59 -6.58 7.97
N ILE A 37 11.28 -6.54 6.68
CA ILE A 37 10.79 -5.32 6.03
C ILE A 37 9.30 -5.23 6.28
N ILE A 38 8.87 -4.18 6.96
CA ILE A 38 7.45 -3.90 7.23
C ILE A 38 6.95 -2.94 6.14
N ILE A 39 6.00 -3.42 5.32
CA ILE A 39 5.36 -2.61 4.29
C ILE A 39 3.93 -2.31 4.74
N MET A 40 3.62 -1.02 4.90
CA MET A 40 2.28 -0.53 5.18
C MET A 40 1.72 0.14 3.94
N THR A 41 0.49 -0.19 3.57
CA THR A 41 -0.20 0.42 2.43
C THR A 41 -1.51 1.07 2.89
N SER A 42 -1.88 2.17 2.24
CA SER A 42 -3.13 2.87 2.49
C SER A 42 -3.64 3.45 1.18
N ASN A 43 -4.96 3.42 0.98
CA ASN A 43 -5.63 4.09 -0.13
C ASN A 43 -5.91 5.58 0.15
N MET A 44 -5.48 6.07 1.31
CA MET A 44 -5.60 7.48 1.69
C MET A 44 -4.91 8.39 0.69
N GLY A 45 -5.58 9.48 0.33
CA GLY A 45 -5.02 10.44 -0.62
C GLY A 45 -5.10 10.01 -2.09
N SER A 46 -5.64 8.82 -2.41
CA SER A 46 -5.82 8.37 -3.80
C SER A 46 -6.56 9.38 -4.68
N ARG A 47 -7.66 9.95 -4.17
CA ARG A 47 -8.41 11.03 -4.85
C ARG A 47 -7.56 12.28 -5.07
N ILE A 48 -6.76 12.69 -4.07
CA ILE A 48 -5.88 13.87 -4.17
C ILE A 48 -4.84 13.65 -5.27
N ILE A 49 -4.22 12.47 -5.30
CA ILE A 49 -3.24 12.12 -6.33
C ILE A 49 -3.89 12.20 -7.71
N GLN A 50 -5.06 11.59 -7.90
CA GLN A 50 -5.78 11.64 -9.17
C GLN A 50 -6.09 13.09 -9.59
N GLU A 51 -6.65 13.91 -8.68
CA GLU A 51 -6.98 15.31 -8.96
C GLU A 51 -5.76 16.14 -9.36
N ARG A 52 -4.60 15.91 -8.75
CA ARG A 52 -3.35 16.61 -9.10
C ARG A 52 -2.81 16.19 -10.47
N PHE A 53 -2.87 14.90 -10.79
CA PHE A 53 -2.44 14.37 -12.09
C PHE A 53 -3.39 14.77 -13.23
N ASP A 54 -4.68 14.96 -12.95
CA ASP A 54 -5.65 15.46 -13.94
C ASP A 54 -5.46 16.97 -14.19
N ALA A 55 -5.08 17.73 -13.16
CA ALA A 55 -4.92 19.18 -13.24
C ALA A 55 -3.55 19.64 -13.79
N ILE A 56 -2.49 18.86 -13.54
CA ILE A 56 -1.11 19.23 -13.87
C ILE A 56 -0.56 18.22 -14.89
N LYS A 57 -0.19 18.71 -16.09
CA LYS A 57 0.33 17.86 -17.17
C LYS A 57 1.73 17.34 -16.92
N ASP A 58 2.54 18.10 -16.20
CA ASP A 58 3.89 17.70 -15.84
C ASP A 58 3.86 16.73 -14.66
N VAL A 59 4.38 15.52 -14.87
CA VAL A 59 4.29 14.41 -13.92
C VAL A 59 5.06 14.71 -12.64
N GLU A 60 6.24 15.32 -12.74
CA GLU A 60 7.08 15.63 -11.59
C GLU A 60 6.40 16.67 -10.70
N THR A 61 5.91 17.77 -11.30
CA THR A 61 5.17 18.82 -10.59
C THR A 61 3.87 18.29 -9.98
N ALA A 62 3.13 17.44 -10.69
CA ALA A 62 1.91 16.80 -10.18
C ALA A 62 2.22 15.93 -8.95
N MET A 63 3.32 15.19 -9.00
CA MET A 63 3.77 14.29 -7.95
C MET A 63 4.20 15.04 -6.69
N GLU A 64 4.99 16.10 -6.84
CA GLU A 64 5.40 16.95 -5.71
C GLU A 64 4.18 17.60 -5.04
N SER A 65 3.26 18.14 -5.85
CA SER A 65 2.03 18.75 -5.33
C SER A 65 1.15 17.73 -4.60
N ALA A 66 0.95 16.54 -5.18
CA ALA A 66 0.21 15.46 -4.53
C ALA A 66 0.87 15.02 -3.22
N LYS A 67 2.20 14.90 -3.20
CA LYS A 67 2.95 14.50 -2.00
C LYS A 67 2.72 15.47 -0.85
N VAL A 68 2.74 16.78 -1.09
CA VAL A 68 2.49 17.79 -0.05
C VAL A 68 1.11 17.61 0.57
N ASP A 69 0.07 17.50 -0.27
CA ASP A 69 -1.32 17.39 0.20
C ASP A 69 -1.59 16.06 0.92
N VAL A 70 -1.06 14.96 0.39
CA VAL A 70 -1.19 13.63 1.00
C VAL A 70 -0.47 13.57 2.34
N LEU A 71 0.73 14.15 2.46
CA LEU A 71 1.43 14.27 3.75
C LEU A 71 0.64 15.12 4.74
N GLY A 72 -0.01 16.19 4.28
CA GLY A 72 -0.94 16.99 5.11
C GLY A 72 -2.09 16.16 5.66
N LEU A 73 -2.75 15.37 4.79
CA LEU A 73 -3.85 14.48 5.18
C LEU A 73 -3.39 13.37 6.15
N LEU A 74 -2.22 12.79 5.90
CA LEU A 74 -1.63 11.77 6.78
C LEU A 74 -1.41 12.31 8.19
N LYS A 75 -0.84 13.52 8.32
CA LYS A 75 -0.63 14.17 9.64
C LYS A 75 -1.92 14.47 10.40
N GLN A 76 -3.05 14.66 9.71
CA GLN A 76 -4.35 14.88 10.35
C GLN A 76 -5.04 13.59 10.78
N THR A 77 -4.77 12.48 10.10
CA THR A 77 -5.54 11.23 10.28
C THR A 77 -4.75 10.17 11.06
N VAL A 78 -3.43 10.12 10.86
CA VAL A 78 -2.52 9.18 11.50
C VAL A 78 -1.84 9.88 12.66
N ARG A 79 -1.70 9.17 13.77
CA ARG A 79 -1.11 9.76 14.96
C ARG A 79 0.40 9.97 14.77
N PRO A 80 0.98 11.06 15.32
CA PRO A 80 2.41 11.37 15.14
C PRO A 80 3.34 10.23 15.57
N GLU A 81 3.01 9.47 16.62
CA GLU A 81 3.84 8.36 17.08
C GLU A 81 4.04 7.28 16.02
N PHE A 82 3.08 7.08 15.11
CA PHE A 82 3.21 6.16 13.99
C PHE A 82 4.05 6.74 12.86
N LEU A 83 3.78 7.99 12.50
CA LEU A 83 4.50 8.66 11.41
C LEU A 83 5.99 8.77 11.72
N ASN A 84 6.33 8.96 12.99
CA ASN A 84 7.72 9.03 13.46
C ASN A 84 8.46 7.68 13.41
N ARG A 85 7.78 6.56 13.10
CA ARG A 85 8.37 5.22 12.94
C ARG A 85 8.44 4.75 11.49
N ILE A 86 8.04 5.59 10.55
CA ILE A 86 8.12 5.30 9.13
C ILE A 86 9.42 5.91 8.61
N ASP A 87 10.32 5.07 8.13
CA ASP A 87 11.59 5.52 7.56
C ASP A 87 11.38 6.25 6.22
N ASP A 88 10.58 5.65 5.34
CA ASP A 88 10.30 6.18 4.00
C ASP A 88 8.82 6.07 3.63
N THR A 89 8.32 7.08 2.92
CA THR A 89 6.97 7.09 2.35
C THR A 89 7.04 7.17 0.84
N ILE A 90 6.53 6.12 0.18
CA ILE A 90 6.45 6.02 -1.28
C ILE A 90 5.02 6.33 -1.71
N LEU A 91 4.88 7.28 -2.62
CA LEU A 91 3.62 7.61 -3.27
C LEU A 91 3.60 6.93 -4.65
N PHE A 92 2.46 6.34 -5.03
CA PHE A 92 2.31 5.68 -6.32
C PHE A 92 1.65 6.64 -7.32
N THR A 93 2.21 6.70 -8.52
CA THR A 93 1.57 7.41 -9.64
C THR A 93 0.32 6.66 -10.08
N PRO A 94 -0.73 7.36 -10.54
CA PRO A 94 -1.87 6.70 -11.17
C PRO A 94 -1.44 5.84 -12.36
N LEU A 95 -2.11 4.71 -12.57
CA LEU A 95 -1.86 3.84 -13.72
C LEU A 95 -2.26 4.54 -15.01
N THR A 96 -1.36 4.57 -16.00
CA THR A 96 -1.71 5.00 -17.35
C THR A 96 -2.43 3.88 -18.11
N LYS A 97 -3.02 4.21 -19.26
CA LYS A 97 -3.64 3.20 -20.13
C LYS A 97 -2.64 2.16 -20.61
N GLU A 98 -1.40 2.59 -20.85
CA GLU A 98 -0.29 1.73 -21.24
C GLU A 98 0.07 0.76 -20.11
N ASN A 99 0.17 1.25 -18.87
CA ASN A 99 0.39 0.39 -17.71
C ASN A 99 -0.74 -0.64 -17.53
N ILE A 100 -1.99 -0.20 -17.70
CA ILE A 100 -3.16 -1.09 -17.62
C ILE A 100 -3.07 -2.18 -18.68
N LYS A 101 -2.69 -1.85 -19.91
CA LYS A 101 -2.52 -2.82 -21.00
C LYS A 101 -1.46 -3.87 -20.66
N GLU A 102 -0.32 -3.46 -20.10
CA GLU A 102 0.72 -4.39 -19.66
C GLU A 102 0.24 -5.31 -18.52
N ILE A 103 -0.47 -4.75 -17.53
CA ILE A 103 -1.04 -5.50 -16.41
C ILE A 103 -2.04 -6.56 -16.94
N VAL A 104 -2.93 -6.17 -17.85
CA VAL A 104 -3.86 -7.11 -18.49
C VAL A 104 -3.09 -8.20 -19.23
N GLY A 105 -2.03 -7.86 -19.96
CA GLY A 105 -1.16 -8.84 -20.60
C GLY A 105 -0.53 -9.84 -19.62
N LEU A 106 -0.07 -9.38 -18.45
CA LEU A 106 0.44 -10.26 -17.39
C LEU A 106 -0.65 -11.19 -16.82
N GLN A 107 -1.86 -10.67 -16.63
CA GLN A 107 -2.99 -11.48 -16.16
C GLN A 107 -3.39 -12.55 -17.19
N LEU A 108 -3.46 -12.20 -18.47
CA LEU A 108 -3.74 -13.14 -19.56
C LEU A 108 -2.72 -14.27 -19.60
N LYS A 109 -1.42 -13.97 -19.47
CA LYS A 109 -0.35 -14.98 -19.39
C LYS A 109 -0.55 -15.96 -18.22
N GLY A 110 -0.98 -15.45 -17.06
CA GLY A 110 -1.28 -16.28 -15.89
C GLY A 110 -2.45 -17.24 -16.16
N ILE A 111 -3.48 -16.76 -16.85
CA ILE A 111 -4.64 -17.57 -17.26
C ILE A 111 -4.23 -18.61 -18.29
N THR A 112 -3.52 -18.24 -19.36
CA THR A 112 -3.03 -19.18 -20.39
C THR A 112 -2.27 -20.35 -19.77
N LYS A 113 -1.35 -20.07 -18.84
CA LYS A 113 -0.59 -21.11 -18.14
C LYS A 113 -1.47 -22.07 -17.33
N MET A 114 -2.56 -21.58 -16.74
CA MET A 114 -3.47 -22.40 -15.94
C MET A 114 -4.30 -23.37 -16.80
N ILE A 115 -4.73 -22.93 -17.98
CA ILE A 115 -5.58 -23.72 -18.88
C ILE A 115 -4.78 -24.60 -19.85
N GLU A 116 -3.53 -24.26 -20.13
CA GLU A 116 -2.58 -25.18 -20.79
C GLU A 116 -2.41 -26.48 -19.98
N GLN A 117 -2.44 -26.41 -18.65
CA GLN A 117 -2.41 -27.61 -17.79
C GLN A 117 -3.64 -28.50 -17.98
N GLN A 118 -4.73 -27.95 -18.53
CA GLN A 118 -5.96 -28.68 -18.85
C GLN A 118 -6.00 -29.10 -20.33
N GLY A 119 -4.92 -28.90 -21.09
CA GLY A 119 -4.84 -29.21 -22.51
C GLY A 119 -5.58 -28.22 -23.41
N ILE A 120 -5.93 -27.03 -22.89
CA ILE A 120 -6.64 -25.99 -23.63
C ILE A 120 -5.63 -24.93 -24.07
N THR A 121 -5.53 -24.70 -25.38
CA THR A 121 -4.76 -23.58 -25.93
C THR A 121 -5.62 -22.33 -25.94
N PHE A 122 -5.10 -21.23 -25.39
CA PHE A 122 -5.79 -19.94 -25.31
C PHE A 122 -4.86 -18.82 -25.77
N ASP A 123 -5.34 -18.05 -26.74
CA ASP A 123 -4.64 -16.90 -27.29
C ASP A 123 -5.53 -15.65 -27.15
N ALA A 124 -4.93 -14.57 -26.66
CA ALA A 124 -5.63 -13.32 -26.39
C ALA A 124 -4.69 -12.12 -26.54
N THR A 125 -5.18 -11.08 -27.24
CA THR A 125 -4.45 -9.83 -27.46
C THR A 125 -5.00 -8.73 -26.54
N PRO A 126 -4.15 -8.07 -25.72
CA PRO A 126 -4.55 -6.95 -24.87
C PRO A 126 -4.72 -5.62 -25.61
#